data_AF-A0A9P5C8B6-F1
#
_entry.id   AF-A0A9P5C8B6-F1
#
_cell.length_a   1.000
_cell.length_b   1.000
_cell.length_c   1.000
_cell.angle_alpha   90.00
_cell.angle_beta   90.00
_cell.angle_gamma   90.00
#
_symmetry.space_group_name_H-M   'P 1'
#
loop_
_entity.id
_entity.type
_entity.pdbx_description
1 polymer ?
#
loop_
_entity_poly.entity_id
_entity_poly.type
_entity_poly.pdbx_seq_one_letter_code
_entity_poly.pdbx_strand_id
1 'polypeptide(L)'
;MARAKEWGETCVNMTGPLINHLGTDQAIHDYEMVRQALEHDKFNYLGLSYGTQIGFEYSDMYPDHVGRMVLDGVTNRHMHEEDRMTTFAAGLDAVLADFFRWCNATATSALYGRDQSAILDWIIDTAAKGQLFSTGCNDLLGVCGDGSAVSDWLIMLAIETSLHDGARVDPTSKTNHQAVSYALNYTYSERSGVIFQNQPPPANTTVFSELAITCSDRSDRVLSVEDFRNIWTVTPLIAPHSRGMGIVSQALTVCTSWPVKPLNPPRDLNLTRQQTLPPVMLVNSFYDEATVLPWGLGMRANMPTAFSIYRNGSGHTSFSLQGDTAGAITAFLANGSIPKDGTIYQS
;
A
#
# COMPACT_ATOMS: atom_id res chain seq x y z
N MET A 1 -4.68 9.95 18.51
CA MET A 1 -5.41 8.99 19.36
C MET A 1 -6.85 9.43 19.67
N ALA A 2 -7.13 10.54 20.39
CA ALA A 2 -8.52 10.94 20.70
C ALA A 2 -9.43 11.09 19.46
N ARG A 3 -8.96 11.80 18.43
CA ARG A 3 -9.69 11.93 17.14
C ARG A 3 -9.89 10.59 16.42
N ALA A 4 -8.92 9.67 16.52
CA ALA A 4 -9.03 8.35 15.91
C ALA A 4 -10.12 7.51 16.58
N LYS A 5 -10.22 7.59 17.91
CA LYS A 5 -11.30 6.96 18.68
C LYS A 5 -12.68 7.50 18.30
N GLU A 6 -12.83 8.82 18.30
CA GLU A 6 -14.08 9.49 17.91
C GLU A 6 -14.51 9.12 16.48
N TRP A 7 -13.55 9.04 15.56
CA TRP A 7 -13.81 8.63 14.19
C TRP A 7 -14.30 7.17 14.11
N GLY A 8 -13.64 6.25 14.81
CA GLY A 8 -14.08 4.86 14.88
C GLY A 8 -15.47 4.69 15.51
N GLU A 9 -15.77 5.43 16.59
CA GLU A 9 -17.10 5.44 17.22
C GLU A 9 -18.19 5.96 16.25
N THR A 10 -17.84 6.97 15.45
CA THR A 10 -18.73 7.48 14.39
C THR A 10 -18.97 6.42 13.32
N CYS A 11 -17.94 5.70 12.88
CA CYS A 11 -18.08 4.59 11.95
C CYS A 11 -18.99 3.49 12.50
N VAL A 12 -18.85 3.10 13.77
CA VAL A 12 -19.74 2.12 14.44
C VAL A 12 -21.19 2.61 14.42
N ASN A 13 -21.42 3.85 14.84
CA ASN A 13 -22.77 4.41 14.93
C ASN A 13 -23.46 4.50 13.57
N MET A 14 -22.73 4.88 12.51
CA MET A 14 -23.27 5.02 11.17
C MET A 14 -23.45 3.67 10.44
N THR A 15 -22.58 2.70 10.71
CA THR A 15 -22.61 1.37 10.07
C THR A 15 -23.62 0.44 10.75
N GLY A 16 -23.83 0.60 12.05
CA GLY A 16 -24.71 -0.28 12.83
C GLY A 16 -24.17 -1.71 12.93
N PRO A 17 -25.04 -2.73 13.04
CA PRO A 17 -24.63 -4.12 13.30
C PRO A 17 -23.64 -4.72 12.29
N LEU A 18 -23.64 -4.22 11.05
CA LEU A 18 -22.76 -4.68 9.98
C LEU A 18 -21.27 -4.55 10.34
N ILE A 19 -20.90 -3.64 11.23
CA ILE A 19 -19.50 -3.43 11.65
C ILE A 19 -18.84 -4.71 12.21
N ASN A 20 -19.63 -5.67 12.70
CA ASN A 20 -19.16 -6.96 13.22
C ASN A 20 -18.98 -8.05 12.16
N HIS A 21 -19.17 -7.72 10.87
CA HIS A 21 -19.10 -8.65 9.75
C HIS A 21 -18.22 -8.13 8.59
N LEU A 22 -17.38 -7.12 8.85
CA LEU A 22 -16.49 -6.50 7.84
C LEU A 22 -15.07 -7.09 7.82
N GLY A 23 -14.85 -8.28 8.40
CA GLY A 23 -13.56 -8.96 8.31
C GLY A 23 -13.37 -9.69 6.98
N THR A 24 -12.11 -9.88 6.56
CA THR A 24 -11.77 -10.68 5.37
C THR A 24 -12.34 -12.09 5.47
N ASP A 25 -12.41 -12.66 6.68
CA ASP A 25 -12.91 -14.01 6.92
C ASP A 25 -14.33 -14.22 6.35
N GLN A 26 -15.20 -13.22 6.49
CA GLN A 26 -16.53 -13.23 5.88
C GLN A 26 -16.44 -13.11 4.36
N ALA A 27 -15.61 -12.21 3.86
CA ALA A 27 -15.40 -12.06 2.41
C ALA A 27 -14.90 -13.36 1.77
N ILE A 28 -14.04 -14.15 2.43
CA ILE A 28 -13.57 -15.45 1.93
C ILE A 28 -14.75 -16.42 1.71
N HIS A 29 -15.73 -16.43 2.62
CA HIS A 29 -16.95 -17.21 2.42
C HIS A 29 -17.77 -16.70 1.22
N ASP A 30 -17.82 -15.39 1.00
CA ASP A 30 -18.47 -14.81 -0.18
C ASP A 30 -17.77 -15.22 -1.49
N TYR A 31 -16.44 -15.21 -1.54
CA TYR A 31 -15.68 -15.71 -2.69
C TYR A 31 -15.98 -17.18 -2.99
N GLU A 32 -16.11 -18.01 -1.95
CA GLU A 32 -16.48 -19.41 -2.10
C GLU A 32 -17.92 -19.58 -2.62
N MET A 33 -18.87 -18.77 -2.12
CA MET A 33 -20.23 -18.76 -2.65
C MET A 33 -20.27 -18.32 -4.12
N VAL A 34 -19.47 -17.32 -4.51
CA VAL A 34 -19.34 -16.89 -5.92
C VAL A 34 -18.77 -18.02 -6.77
N ARG A 35 -17.73 -18.73 -6.32
CA ARG A 35 -17.20 -19.91 -7.04
C ARG A 35 -18.27 -20.96 -7.27
N GLN A 36 -19.04 -21.30 -6.23
CA GLN A 36 -20.12 -22.27 -6.30
C GLN A 36 -21.24 -21.82 -7.25
N ALA A 37 -21.64 -20.55 -7.19
CA ALA A 37 -22.68 -19.99 -8.06
C ALA A 37 -22.27 -19.92 -9.53
N LEU A 38 -20.97 -19.80 -9.81
CA LEU A 38 -20.41 -19.89 -11.16
C LEU A 38 -20.17 -21.34 -11.62
N GLU A 39 -20.49 -22.33 -10.78
CA GLU A 39 -20.34 -23.77 -11.06
C GLU A 39 -18.91 -24.17 -11.47
N HIS A 40 -17.89 -23.49 -10.92
CA HIS A 40 -16.49 -23.79 -11.20
C HIS A 40 -15.89 -24.70 -10.13
N ASP A 41 -15.30 -25.83 -10.51
CA ASP A 41 -14.61 -26.72 -9.57
C ASP A 41 -13.46 -26.05 -8.81
N LYS A 42 -12.75 -25.12 -9.48
CA LYS A 42 -11.59 -24.41 -8.95
C LYS A 42 -11.75 -22.90 -9.14
N PHE A 43 -11.24 -22.13 -8.20
CA PHE A 43 -11.18 -20.68 -8.24
C PHE A 43 -9.81 -20.23 -8.77
N ASN A 44 -9.80 -19.73 -10.01
CA ASN A 44 -8.63 -19.03 -10.56
C ASN A 44 -8.71 -17.57 -10.10
N TYR A 45 -7.61 -17.04 -9.58
CA TYR A 45 -7.61 -15.76 -8.84
C TYR A 45 -6.40 -14.91 -9.16
N LEU A 46 -6.62 -13.61 -9.34
CA LEU A 46 -5.60 -12.57 -9.35
C LEU A 46 -5.89 -11.63 -8.19
N GLY A 47 -5.07 -11.71 -7.14
CA GLY A 47 -5.11 -10.79 -6.01
C GLY A 47 -4.07 -9.70 -6.20
N LEU A 48 -4.51 -8.44 -6.16
CA LEU A 48 -3.61 -7.29 -6.17
C LEU A 48 -3.60 -6.65 -4.78
N SER A 49 -2.43 -6.28 -4.27
CA SER A 49 -2.32 -5.52 -3.01
C SER A 49 -2.99 -6.26 -1.83
N TYR A 50 -3.91 -5.62 -1.10
CA TYR A 50 -4.77 -6.27 -0.12
C TYR A 50 -5.49 -7.53 -0.65
N GLY A 51 -5.80 -7.60 -1.94
CA GLY A 51 -6.30 -8.83 -2.58
C GLY A 51 -5.35 -10.03 -2.45
N THR A 52 -4.06 -9.83 -2.23
CA THR A 52 -3.16 -10.95 -1.93
C THR A 52 -3.50 -11.60 -0.60
N GLN A 53 -3.90 -10.82 0.42
CA GLN A 53 -4.40 -11.35 1.69
C GLN A 53 -5.64 -12.22 1.49
N ILE A 54 -6.58 -11.75 0.67
CA ILE A 54 -7.78 -12.52 0.32
C ILE A 54 -7.38 -13.86 -0.30
N GLY A 55 -6.46 -13.85 -1.28
CA GLY A 55 -5.98 -15.07 -1.93
C GLY A 55 -5.32 -16.05 -0.97
N PHE A 56 -4.48 -15.54 -0.06
CA PHE A 56 -3.84 -16.37 0.98
C PHE A 56 -4.88 -17.03 1.90
N GLU A 57 -5.82 -16.26 2.43
CA GLU A 57 -6.84 -16.77 3.36
C GLU A 57 -7.80 -17.75 2.66
N TYR A 58 -8.18 -17.47 1.42
CA TYR A 58 -8.95 -18.40 0.59
C TYR A 58 -8.20 -19.74 0.43
N SER A 59 -6.90 -19.69 0.16
CA SER A 59 -6.09 -20.90 -0.01
C SER A 59 -5.97 -21.75 1.26
N ASP A 60 -6.01 -21.13 2.45
CA ASP A 60 -5.95 -21.85 3.72
C ASP A 60 -7.31 -22.43 4.14
N MET A 61 -8.40 -21.71 3.83
CA MET A 61 -9.77 -22.11 4.17
C MET A 61 -10.35 -23.13 3.19
N TYR A 62 -10.04 -22.99 1.89
CA TYR A 62 -10.57 -23.81 0.80
C TYR A 62 -9.44 -24.36 -0.12
N PRO A 63 -8.43 -25.06 0.42
CA PRO A 63 -7.26 -25.50 -0.35
C PRO A 63 -7.63 -26.39 -1.55
N ASP A 64 -8.67 -27.22 -1.39
CA ASP A 64 -9.16 -28.12 -2.45
C ASP A 64 -9.89 -27.39 -3.57
N HIS A 65 -10.18 -26.09 -3.43
CA HIS A 65 -10.85 -25.29 -4.47
C HIS A 65 -9.90 -24.30 -5.14
N VAL A 66 -8.62 -24.28 -4.79
CA VAL A 66 -7.65 -23.37 -5.42
C VAL A 66 -7.29 -23.83 -6.83
N GLY A 67 -7.41 -22.91 -7.79
CA GLY A 67 -6.94 -23.06 -9.18
C GLY A 67 -5.60 -22.37 -9.42
N ARG A 68 -5.45 -21.74 -10.58
CA ARG A 68 -4.31 -20.87 -10.89
C ARG A 68 -4.47 -19.57 -10.11
N MET A 69 -3.53 -19.32 -9.21
CA MET A 69 -3.57 -18.17 -8.32
C MET A 69 -2.32 -17.31 -8.48
N VAL A 70 -2.52 -16.01 -8.69
CA VAL A 70 -1.48 -15.00 -8.74
C VAL A 70 -1.73 -13.97 -7.65
N LEU A 71 -0.70 -13.63 -6.91
CA LEU A 71 -0.73 -12.68 -5.81
C LEU A 71 0.36 -11.63 -6.09
N ASP A 72 -0.06 -10.43 -6.50
CA ASP A 72 0.80 -9.36 -6.99
C ASP A 72 0.74 -8.12 -6.10
N GLY A 73 1.90 -7.62 -5.71
CA GLY A 73 2.03 -6.66 -4.61
C GLY A 73 1.73 -7.34 -3.27
N VAL A 74 2.50 -8.39 -2.95
CA VAL A 74 2.25 -9.29 -1.82
C VAL A 74 2.30 -8.59 -0.46
N THR A 75 1.19 -8.65 0.27
CA THR A 75 1.10 -8.30 1.69
C THR A 75 1.61 -9.43 2.60
N ASN A 76 2.03 -9.09 3.82
CA ASN A 76 2.35 -10.08 4.84
C ASN A 76 1.74 -9.70 6.19
N ARG A 77 0.60 -10.32 6.50
CA ARG A 77 -0.14 -10.11 7.75
C ARG A 77 0.32 -10.98 8.92
N HIS A 78 1.20 -11.94 8.67
CA HIS A 78 1.74 -12.83 9.71
C HIS A 78 2.89 -12.17 10.49
N MET A 79 3.37 -11.03 10.01
CA MET A 79 4.39 -10.25 10.70
C MET A 79 3.83 -9.56 11.94
N HIS A 80 4.69 -9.44 12.94
CA HIS A 80 4.48 -8.52 14.05
C HIS A 80 4.34 -7.09 13.51
N GLU A 81 3.49 -6.29 14.16
CA GLU A 81 3.16 -4.95 13.67
C GLU A 81 4.37 -4.00 13.73
N GLU A 82 5.27 -4.23 14.67
CA GLU A 82 6.58 -3.56 14.78
C GLU A 82 7.46 -3.82 13.56
N ASP A 83 7.60 -5.08 13.17
CA ASP A 83 8.38 -5.49 12.00
C ASP A 83 7.74 -4.97 10.72
N ARG A 84 6.40 -5.04 10.65
CA ARG A 84 5.64 -4.54 9.51
C ARG A 84 5.84 -3.04 9.33
N MET A 85 5.79 -2.27 10.41
CA MET A 85 6.04 -0.83 10.37
C MET A 85 7.49 -0.49 10.00
N THR A 86 8.45 -1.20 10.58
CA THR A 86 9.89 -0.98 10.35
C THR A 86 10.27 -1.28 8.91
N THR A 87 9.82 -2.43 8.38
CA THR A 87 10.09 -2.85 7.00
C THR A 87 9.36 -1.98 5.99
N PHE A 88 8.12 -1.54 6.28
CA PHE A 88 7.41 -0.57 5.45
C PHE A 88 8.17 0.76 5.37
N ALA A 89 8.56 1.33 6.52
CA ALA A 89 9.26 2.60 6.55
C ALA A 89 10.55 2.58 5.73
N ALA A 90 11.37 1.54 5.91
CA ALA A 90 12.61 1.35 5.16
C ALA A 90 12.35 1.13 3.65
N GLY A 91 11.30 0.38 3.30
CA GLY A 91 10.92 0.15 1.91
C GLY A 91 10.45 1.43 1.21
N LEU A 92 9.56 2.20 1.84
CA LEU A 92 9.12 3.50 1.31
C LEU A 92 10.29 4.49 1.17
N ASP A 93 11.24 4.49 2.10
CA ASP A 93 12.45 5.30 1.99
C ASP A 93 13.32 4.87 0.79
N ALA A 94 13.41 3.56 0.53
CA ALA A 94 14.08 3.04 -0.66
C ALA A 94 13.37 3.44 -1.96
N VAL A 95 12.03 3.53 -1.96
CA VAL A 95 11.26 4.08 -3.10
C VAL A 95 11.56 5.57 -3.29
N LEU A 96 11.60 6.37 -2.23
CA LEU A 96 11.97 7.79 -2.34
C LEU A 96 13.40 7.96 -2.88
N ALA A 97 14.33 7.12 -2.43
CA ALA A 97 15.69 7.10 -2.96
C ALA A 97 15.72 6.70 -4.45
N ASP A 98 14.86 5.77 -4.89
CA ASP A 98 14.71 5.43 -6.31
C ASP A 98 14.14 6.58 -7.14
N PHE A 99 13.11 7.24 -6.62
CA PHE A 99 12.54 8.45 -7.21
C PHE A 99 13.60 9.56 -7.37
N PHE A 100 14.48 9.77 -6.39
CA PHE A 100 15.58 10.73 -6.50
C PHE A 100 16.61 10.33 -7.56
N ARG A 101 16.97 9.04 -7.65
CA ARG A 101 17.81 8.53 -8.76
C ARG A 101 17.17 8.80 -10.11
N TRP A 102 15.88 8.53 -10.24
CA TRP A 102 15.13 8.81 -11.46
C TRP A 102 15.13 10.32 -11.80
N CYS A 103 14.95 11.20 -10.81
CA CYS A 103 15.01 12.65 -11.03
C CYS A 103 16.38 13.11 -11.57
N ASN A 104 17.47 12.51 -11.09
CA ASN A 104 18.81 12.82 -11.55
C ASN A 104 19.12 12.25 -12.94
N ALA A 105 18.49 11.14 -13.32
CA ALA A 105 18.67 10.52 -14.63
C ALA A 105 17.75 11.11 -15.72
N THR A 106 16.70 11.84 -15.34
CA THR A 106 15.62 12.23 -16.26
C THR A 106 15.54 13.75 -16.41
N ALA A 107 16.00 14.27 -17.55
CA ALA A 107 16.03 15.72 -17.84
C ALA A 107 14.65 16.40 -17.82
N THR A 108 13.56 15.65 -18.00
CA THR A 108 12.19 16.17 -17.91
C THR A 108 11.66 16.25 -16.49
N SER A 109 12.35 15.71 -15.49
CA SER A 109 11.98 15.89 -14.08
C SER A 109 12.05 17.37 -13.71
N ALA A 110 11.01 17.88 -13.05
CA ALA A 110 11.01 19.26 -12.56
C ALA A 110 12.06 19.51 -11.45
N LEU A 111 12.65 18.44 -10.92
CA LEU A 111 13.72 18.47 -9.93
C LEU A 111 15.09 18.11 -10.53
N TYR A 112 15.21 18.02 -11.86
CA TYR A 112 16.49 17.73 -12.51
C TYR A 112 17.55 18.78 -12.13
N GLY A 113 18.73 18.31 -11.69
CA GLY A 113 19.84 19.18 -11.25
C GLY A 113 19.61 19.93 -9.93
N ARG A 114 18.60 19.54 -9.13
CA ARG A 114 18.33 20.07 -7.80
C ARG A 114 18.65 19.06 -6.71
N ASP A 115 18.76 19.51 -5.47
CA ASP A 115 18.88 18.62 -4.31
C ASP A 115 17.48 18.17 -3.88
N GLN A 116 17.07 16.98 -4.33
CA GLN A 116 15.72 16.47 -4.09
C GLN A 116 15.47 16.15 -2.61
N SER A 117 16.50 15.64 -1.90
CA SER A 117 16.40 15.36 -0.47
C SER A 117 16.20 16.65 0.30
N ALA A 118 17.03 17.67 0.08
CA ALA A 118 16.92 18.93 0.79
C ALA A 118 15.60 19.64 0.51
N ILE A 119 15.05 19.51 -0.70
CA ILE A 119 13.73 20.04 -1.05
C ILE A 119 12.65 19.31 -0.26
N LEU A 120 12.64 17.97 -0.26
CA LEU A 120 11.66 17.19 0.49
C LEU A 120 11.76 17.49 2.00
N ASP A 121 12.96 17.49 2.57
CA ASP A 121 13.20 17.78 3.98
C ASP A 121 12.70 19.17 4.36
N TRP A 122 12.96 20.18 3.53
CA TRP A 122 12.44 21.52 3.78
C TRP A 122 10.91 21.56 3.79
N ILE A 123 10.26 20.88 2.84
CA ILE A 123 8.79 20.82 2.75
C ILE A 123 8.22 20.17 4.01
N ILE A 124 8.74 18.99 4.37
CA ILE A 124 8.29 18.22 5.52
C ILE A 124 8.54 18.98 6.83
N ASP A 125 9.72 19.57 7.02
CA ASP A 125 10.04 20.34 8.23
C ASP A 125 9.18 21.60 8.38
N THR A 126 8.87 22.26 7.27
CA THR A 126 8.04 23.48 7.27
C THR A 126 6.58 23.11 7.59
N ALA A 127 6.08 22.02 7.01
CA ALA A 127 4.74 21.50 7.30
C ALA A 127 4.61 21.01 8.75
N ALA A 128 5.60 20.28 9.27
CA ALA A 128 5.64 19.81 10.66
C ALA A 128 5.60 20.95 11.69
N LYS A 129 6.14 22.13 11.35
CA LYS A 129 6.07 23.36 12.16
C LYS A 129 4.74 24.11 12.03
N GLY A 130 3.82 23.63 11.20
CA GLY A 130 2.56 24.32 10.87
C GLY A 130 2.78 25.61 10.08
N GLN A 131 3.86 25.68 9.30
CA GLN A 131 4.28 26.90 8.57
C GLN A 131 4.06 26.78 7.06
N LEU A 132 3.60 25.63 6.56
CA LEU A 132 3.22 25.45 5.16
C LEU A 132 1.71 25.55 5.02
N PHE A 133 1.24 26.50 4.21
CA PHE A 133 -0.18 26.79 4.02
C PHE A 133 -0.62 26.53 2.58
N SER A 134 -1.88 26.17 2.40
CA SER A 134 -2.54 26.07 1.10
C SER A 134 -2.87 27.48 0.58
N THR A 135 -1.93 28.13 -0.11
CA THR A 135 -2.08 29.51 -0.59
C THR A 135 -1.96 29.63 -2.11
N GLY A 136 -2.64 30.62 -2.68
CA GLY A 136 -2.62 30.87 -4.13
C GLY A 136 -3.46 29.88 -4.92
N CYS A 137 -3.32 29.90 -6.24
CA CYS A 137 -4.00 28.98 -7.16
C CYS A 137 -2.96 28.31 -8.06
N ASN A 138 -3.08 26.99 -8.21
CA ASN A 138 -2.36 26.23 -9.21
C ASN A 138 -3.28 26.04 -10.43
N ASP A 139 -3.05 26.83 -11.47
CA ASP A 139 -3.89 26.82 -12.68
C ASP A 139 -3.81 25.49 -13.44
N LEU A 140 -2.65 24.82 -13.41
CA LEU A 140 -2.44 23.53 -14.09
C LEU A 140 -3.36 22.45 -13.52
N LEU A 141 -3.54 22.43 -12.20
CA LEU A 141 -4.39 21.46 -11.52
C LEU A 141 -5.82 21.98 -11.30
N GLY A 142 -6.07 23.27 -11.54
CA GLY A 142 -7.36 23.90 -11.28
C GLY A 142 -7.70 23.96 -9.79
N VAL A 143 -6.68 24.07 -8.93
CA VAL A 143 -6.83 24.00 -7.47
C VAL A 143 -6.42 25.32 -6.84
N CYS A 144 -7.31 25.90 -6.04
CA CYS A 144 -7.02 27.10 -5.25
C CYS A 144 -7.02 26.78 -3.76
N GLY A 145 -6.08 27.40 -3.05
CA GLY A 145 -5.90 27.20 -1.63
C GLY A 145 -6.91 27.94 -0.78
N ASP A 146 -7.25 27.35 0.36
CA ASP A 146 -8.20 27.86 1.35
C ASP A 146 -7.52 28.56 2.53
N GLY A 147 -6.18 28.69 2.50
CA GLY A 147 -5.37 29.25 3.57
C GLY A 147 -5.14 28.32 4.75
N SER A 148 -5.61 27.07 4.68
CA SER A 148 -5.39 26.08 5.75
C SER A 148 -3.92 25.64 5.82
N ALA A 149 -3.46 25.26 7.01
CA ALA A 149 -2.16 24.63 7.18
C ALA A 149 -2.20 23.20 6.63
N VAL A 150 -1.16 22.81 5.90
CA VAL A 150 -1.00 21.46 5.35
C VAL A 150 -0.05 20.67 6.24
N SER A 151 -0.45 19.45 6.64
CA SER A 151 0.40 18.59 7.47
C SER A 151 1.47 17.87 6.66
N ASP A 152 2.62 17.66 7.28
CA ASP A 152 3.71 16.80 6.81
C ASP A 152 3.21 15.39 6.45
N TRP A 153 2.32 14.86 7.29
CA TRP A 153 1.68 13.58 7.08
C TRP A 153 0.92 13.48 5.75
N LEU A 154 0.08 14.49 5.45
CA LEU A 154 -0.73 14.49 4.25
C LEU A 154 0.14 14.61 2.99
N ILE A 155 1.22 15.38 3.08
CA ILE A 155 2.20 15.51 2.01
C ILE A 155 2.85 14.16 1.73
N MET A 156 3.32 13.44 2.77
CA MET A 156 3.97 12.14 2.55
C MET A 156 3.01 11.10 1.98
N LEU A 157 1.78 11.03 2.50
CA LEU A 157 0.75 10.12 1.96
C LEU A 157 0.41 10.44 0.49
N ALA A 158 0.33 11.73 0.15
CA ALA A 158 0.10 12.16 -1.23
C ALA A 158 1.29 11.81 -2.14
N ILE A 159 2.53 11.96 -1.66
CA ILE A 159 3.73 11.55 -2.40
C ILE A 159 3.71 10.04 -2.63
N GLU A 160 3.54 9.24 -1.56
CA GLU A 160 3.44 7.77 -1.62
C GLU A 160 2.40 7.34 -2.66
N THR A 161 1.14 7.77 -2.51
CA THR A 161 0.06 7.40 -3.45
C THR A 161 0.28 7.91 -4.88
N SER A 162 1.08 8.97 -5.06
CA SER A 162 1.44 9.48 -6.39
C SER A 162 2.64 8.75 -7.01
N LEU A 163 3.28 7.80 -6.32
CA LEU A 163 4.35 6.95 -6.88
C LEU A 163 3.82 5.62 -7.43
N HIS A 164 2.51 5.39 -7.39
CA HIS A 164 1.85 4.12 -7.73
C HIS A 164 2.14 3.57 -9.13
N ASP A 165 2.22 4.44 -10.14
CA ASP A 165 2.56 4.05 -11.51
C ASP A 165 4.08 4.06 -11.77
N GLY A 166 4.87 4.36 -10.74
CA GLY A 166 6.31 4.41 -10.77
C GLY A 166 6.87 5.42 -11.78
N ALA A 167 7.93 5.03 -12.49
CA ALA A 167 8.59 5.85 -13.49
C ALA A 167 7.85 5.94 -14.84
N ARG A 168 6.63 5.40 -14.95
CA ARG A 168 5.87 5.35 -16.21
C ARG A 168 5.62 6.76 -16.73
N VAL A 169 6.17 7.05 -17.91
CA VAL A 169 5.99 8.34 -18.60
C VAL A 169 4.70 8.31 -19.41
N ASP A 170 3.58 8.15 -18.72
CA ASP A 170 2.26 8.46 -19.29
C ASP A 170 1.97 9.95 -18.99
N PRO A 171 1.89 10.82 -20.00
CA PRO A 171 1.61 12.25 -19.79
C PRO A 171 0.22 12.52 -19.19
N THR A 172 -0.66 11.52 -19.16
CA THR A 172 -1.98 11.59 -18.52
C THR A 172 -1.99 11.06 -17.08
N SER A 173 -0.97 10.30 -16.67
CA SER A 173 -0.87 9.78 -15.31
C SER A 173 -0.53 10.90 -14.33
N LYS A 174 -1.35 11.01 -13.28
CA LYS A 174 -1.13 11.90 -12.12
C LYS A 174 -0.42 11.19 -10.98
N THR A 175 -0.16 9.90 -11.13
CA THR A 175 0.29 8.96 -10.09
C THR A 175 1.62 8.35 -10.50
N ASN A 176 2.53 9.16 -11.04
CA ASN A 176 3.88 8.76 -11.43
C ASN A 176 4.95 9.71 -10.89
N HIS A 177 6.21 9.35 -11.12
CA HIS A 177 7.37 10.16 -10.75
C HIS A 177 7.33 11.60 -11.32
N GLN A 178 6.78 11.81 -12.52
CA GLN A 178 6.69 13.16 -13.09
C GLN A 178 5.78 14.06 -12.25
N ALA A 179 4.61 13.57 -11.87
CA ALA A 179 3.66 14.28 -11.04
C ALA A 179 4.26 14.66 -9.68
N VAL A 180 4.96 13.72 -9.03
CA VAL A 180 5.64 13.96 -7.75
C VAL A 180 6.74 15.02 -7.90
N SER A 181 7.56 14.92 -8.95
CA SER A 181 8.64 15.90 -9.18
C SER A 181 8.09 17.32 -9.38
N TYR A 182 6.99 17.46 -10.12
CA TYR A 182 6.31 18.73 -10.31
C TYR A 182 5.75 19.27 -9.00
N ALA A 183 5.04 18.44 -8.23
CA ALA A 183 4.43 18.85 -6.96
C ALA A 183 5.47 19.37 -5.96
N LEU A 184 6.58 18.64 -5.80
CA LEU A 184 7.68 19.05 -4.92
C LEU A 184 8.35 20.35 -5.40
N ASN A 185 8.64 20.47 -6.70
CA ASN A 185 9.26 21.67 -7.23
C ASN A 185 8.35 22.91 -7.08
N TYR A 186 7.06 22.75 -7.35
CA TYR A 186 6.06 23.80 -7.19
C TYR A 186 5.96 24.23 -5.73
N THR A 187 5.74 23.30 -4.82
CA THR A 187 5.60 23.62 -3.38
C THR A 187 6.83 24.30 -2.81
N TYR A 188 8.02 23.86 -3.22
CA TYR A 188 9.27 24.49 -2.79
C TYR A 188 9.44 25.91 -3.33
N SER A 189 9.11 26.13 -4.61
CA SER A 189 9.33 27.42 -5.28
C SER A 189 8.30 28.46 -4.88
N GLU A 190 7.02 28.06 -4.81
CA GLU A 190 5.90 28.94 -4.45
C GLU A 190 5.69 29.06 -2.94
N ARG A 191 6.42 28.29 -2.14
CA ARG A 191 6.24 28.19 -0.68
C ARG A 191 4.80 27.88 -0.28
N SER A 192 4.09 27.09 -1.10
CA SER A 192 2.67 26.78 -0.95
C SER A 192 2.39 25.28 -1.00
N GLY A 193 1.62 24.81 -0.02
CA GLY A 193 1.12 23.43 0.07
C GLY A 193 -0.16 23.19 -0.73
N VAL A 194 -0.60 24.11 -1.60
CA VAL A 194 -1.91 24.03 -2.27
C VAL A 194 -2.15 22.74 -3.06
N ILE A 195 -1.09 22.11 -3.59
CA ILE A 195 -1.19 20.83 -4.30
C ILE A 195 -1.47 19.66 -3.35
N PHE A 196 -1.06 19.79 -2.08
CA PHE A 196 -1.21 18.78 -1.03
C PHE A 196 -2.39 19.10 -0.08
N GLN A 197 -3.32 19.96 -0.50
CA GLN A 197 -4.41 20.38 0.36
C GLN A 197 -5.36 19.23 0.72
N ASN A 198 -5.91 19.28 1.92
CA ASN A 198 -6.83 18.28 2.42
C ASN A 198 -8.23 18.49 1.82
N GLN A 199 -8.60 17.71 0.80
CA GLN A 199 -9.97 17.68 0.32
C GLN A 199 -10.69 16.49 0.97
N PRO A 200 -11.78 16.72 1.74
CA PRO A 200 -12.53 15.61 2.32
C PRO A 200 -13.04 14.72 1.18
N PRO A 201 -12.84 13.41 1.26
CA PRO A 201 -13.29 12.53 0.20
C PRO A 201 -14.83 12.55 0.13
N PRO A 202 -15.41 12.32 -1.06
CA PRO A 202 -16.86 12.20 -1.21
C PRO A 202 -17.43 11.12 -0.27
N ALA A 203 -18.65 11.30 0.23
CA ALA A 203 -19.28 10.40 1.20
C ALA A 203 -19.43 8.94 0.71
N ASN A 204 -19.39 8.70 -0.60
CA ASN A 204 -19.50 7.38 -1.23
C ASN A 204 -18.14 6.77 -1.63
N THR A 205 -17.03 7.26 -1.08
CA THR A 205 -15.71 6.71 -1.34
C THR A 205 -15.48 5.35 -0.64
N THR A 206 -14.58 4.53 -1.19
CA THR A 206 -14.15 3.24 -0.60
C THR A 206 -13.28 3.42 0.64
N VAL A 207 -12.72 4.63 0.88
CA VAL A 207 -11.82 4.91 2.01
C VAL A 207 -12.44 4.54 3.36
N PHE A 208 -13.75 4.74 3.54
CA PHE A 208 -14.43 4.39 4.78
C PHE A 208 -14.52 2.87 5.00
N SER A 209 -14.83 2.11 3.93
CA SER A 209 -14.85 0.65 4.00
C SER A 209 -13.45 0.07 4.16
N GLU A 210 -12.46 0.61 3.43
CA GLU A 210 -11.05 0.19 3.54
C GLU A 210 -10.55 0.30 4.97
N LEU A 211 -10.86 1.41 5.65
CA LEU A 211 -10.48 1.60 7.05
C LEU A 211 -11.16 0.59 7.97
N ALA A 212 -12.47 0.41 7.85
CA ALA A 212 -13.22 -0.52 8.71
C ALA A 212 -12.74 -1.97 8.54
N ILE A 213 -12.53 -2.40 7.29
CA ILE A 213 -12.00 -3.72 6.95
C ILE A 213 -10.57 -3.88 7.48
N THR A 214 -9.69 -2.91 7.18
CA THR A 214 -8.30 -2.93 7.63
C THR A 214 -8.20 -3.06 9.15
N CYS A 215 -9.03 -2.33 9.90
CA CYS A 215 -9.03 -2.43 11.36
C CYS A 215 -9.63 -3.75 11.88
N SER A 216 -10.61 -4.32 11.18
CA SER A 216 -11.19 -5.63 11.50
C SER A 216 -10.23 -6.81 11.26
N ASP A 217 -9.28 -6.67 10.34
CA ASP A 217 -8.31 -7.73 9.98
C ASP A 217 -6.98 -7.72 10.73
N ARG A 218 -6.80 -6.77 11.65
CA ARG A 218 -5.53 -6.64 12.39
C ARG A 218 -5.39 -7.68 13.48
N SER A 219 -4.17 -7.81 13.98
CA SER A 219 -3.90 -8.62 15.15
C SER A 219 -4.54 -8.05 16.42
N ASP A 220 -4.97 -8.98 17.27
CA ASP A 220 -5.25 -8.76 18.67
C ASP A 220 -3.98 -8.43 19.48
N ARG A 221 -2.78 -8.63 18.91
CA ARG A 221 -1.52 -8.01 19.34
C ARG A 221 -1.51 -6.53 18.97
N VAL A 222 -2.46 -5.81 19.56
CA VAL A 222 -2.62 -4.37 19.40
C VAL A 222 -1.38 -3.70 19.97
N LEU A 223 -0.62 -3.00 19.14
CA LEU A 223 0.40 -2.08 19.63
C LEU A 223 -0.26 -1.12 20.61
N SER A 224 0.26 -1.04 21.83
CA SER A 224 -0.18 0.01 22.74
C SER A 224 0.17 1.39 22.15
N VAL A 225 -0.47 2.44 22.65
CA VAL A 225 -0.11 3.81 22.27
C VAL A 225 1.37 4.10 22.58
N GLU A 226 1.95 3.43 23.58
CA GLU A 226 3.36 3.53 23.94
C GLU A 226 4.26 2.82 22.93
N ASP A 227 3.91 1.60 22.51
CA ASP A 227 4.66 0.86 21.49
C ASP A 227 4.69 1.64 20.17
N PHE A 228 3.53 2.17 19.74
CA PHE A 228 3.45 3.01 18.56
C PHE A 228 4.36 4.25 18.66
N ARG A 229 4.39 4.92 19.82
CA ARG A 229 5.28 6.07 20.05
C ARG A 229 6.75 5.68 20.00
N ASN A 230 7.12 4.53 20.56
CA ASN A 230 8.48 4.04 20.57
C ASN A 230 8.96 3.74 19.14
N ILE A 231 8.15 3.03 18.35
CA ILE A 231 8.42 2.78 16.93
C ILE A 231 8.57 4.10 16.19
N TRP A 232 7.60 5.00 16.33
CA TRP A 232 7.61 6.31 15.67
C TRP A 232 8.85 7.15 15.98
N THR A 233 9.36 7.07 17.21
CA THR A 233 10.55 7.83 17.63
C THR A 233 11.81 7.35 16.90
N VAL A 234 11.90 6.06 16.57
CA VAL A 234 13.08 5.48 15.91
C VAL A 234 12.97 5.46 14.39
N THR A 235 11.77 5.57 13.82
CA THR A 235 11.58 5.46 12.36
C THR A 235 12.41 6.44 11.53
N PRO A 236 12.61 7.71 11.93
CA PRO A 236 13.48 8.63 11.19
C PRO A 236 14.95 8.18 11.08
N LEU A 237 15.42 7.26 11.95
CA LEU A 237 16.79 6.73 11.89
C LEU A 237 16.96 5.68 10.78
N ILE A 238 15.90 4.95 10.45
CA ILE A 238 15.90 3.89 9.43
C ILE A 238 15.31 4.36 8.09
N ALA A 239 14.52 5.43 8.13
CA ALA A 239 13.82 5.98 6.98
C ALA A 239 13.89 7.53 7.04
N PRO A 240 15.05 8.13 6.75
CA PRO A 240 15.28 9.57 6.91
C PRO A 240 14.37 10.45 6.05
N HIS A 241 13.96 9.99 4.87
CA HIS A 241 13.13 10.76 3.94
C HIS A 241 11.63 10.59 4.23
N SER A 242 11.16 9.35 4.39
CA SER A 242 9.74 9.09 4.70
C SER A 242 9.40 9.40 6.15
N ARG A 243 10.39 9.32 7.05
CA ARG A 243 10.27 9.46 8.51
C ARG A 243 9.25 8.51 9.12
N GLY A 244 8.95 7.41 8.42
CA GLY A 244 7.90 6.48 8.81
C GLY A 244 6.49 6.96 8.54
N MET A 245 6.31 8.01 7.76
CA MET A 245 4.99 8.49 7.37
C MET A 245 4.52 7.79 6.09
N GLY A 246 3.26 7.38 6.07
CA GLY A 246 2.64 6.66 4.94
C GLY A 246 1.44 5.82 5.35
N ILE A 247 0.89 5.06 4.41
CA ILE A 247 -0.40 4.35 4.54
C ILE A 247 -0.43 3.37 5.72
N VAL A 248 0.67 2.64 5.98
CA VAL A 248 0.73 1.65 7.06
C VAL A 248 0.67 2.30 8.44
N SER A 249 1.43 3.37 8.62
CA SER A 249 1.40 4.18 9.83
C SER A 249 0.05 4.90 10.01
N GLN A 250 -0.68 5.19 8.92
CA GLN A 250 -2.05 5.72 8.98
C GLN A 250 -2.97 4.71 9.63
N ALA A 251 -2.98 3.51 9.05
CA ALA A 251 -3.77 2.40 9.50
C ALA A 251 -3.42 2.07 10.96
N LEU A 252 -2.15 2.11 11.35
CA LEU A 252 -1.72 1.94 12.74
C LEU A 252 -2.33 2.99 13.66
N THR A 253 -2.19 4.26 13.32
CA THR A 253 -2.70 5.36 14.15
C THR A 253 -4.20 5.26 14.37
N VAL A 254 -4.96 4.92 13.34
CA VAL A 254 -6.42 4.84 13.43
C VAL A 254 -6.86 3.54 14.11
N CYS A 255 -6.31 2.40 13.69
CA CYS A 255 -6.76 1.10 14.18
C CYS A 255 -6.36 0.81 15.63
N THR A 256 -5.27 1.38 16.16
CA THR A 256 -4.92 1.26 17.60
C THR A 256 -6.01 1.81 18.52
N SER A 257 -6.83 2.75 18.04
CA SER A 257 -7.97 3.32 18.80
C SER A 257 -9.34 2.83 18.30
N TRP A 258 -9.38 1.78 17.47
CA TRP A 258 -10.63 1.28 16.89
C TRP A 258 -11.54 0.70 17.99
N PRO A 259 -12.84 1.03 18.00
CA PRO A 259 -13.75 0.62 19.08
C PRO A 259 -14.21 -0.84 18.99
N VAL A 260 -14.00 -1.51 17.86
CA VAL A 260 -14.38 -2.90 17.63
C VAL A 260 -13.14 -3.79 17.70
N LYS A 261 -13.25 -4.92 18.40
CA LYS A 261 -12.17 -5.91 18.44
C LYS A 261 -11.94 -6.48 17.04
N PRO A 262 -10.68 -6.79 16.67
CA PRO A 262 -10.43 -7.44 15.38
C PRO A 262 -11.26 -8.72 15.23
N LEU A 263 -11.88 -8.86 14.07
CA LEU A 263 -12.78 -9.97 13.72
C LEU A 263 -11.99 -11.13 13.11
N ASN A 264 -10.91 -10.80 12.39
CA ASN A 264 -10.04 -11.75 11.73
C ASN A 264 -8.59 -11.50 12.19
N PRO A 265 -8.19 -11.86 13.43
CA PRO A 265 -6.80 -11.73 13.85
C PRO A 265 -5.88 -12.64 13.00
N PRO A 266 -4.61 -12.25 12.73
CA PRO A 266 -3.65 -13.10 12.05
C PRO A 266 -3.48 -14.43 12.75
N ARG A 267 -3.38 -15.49 11.96
CA ARG A 267 -3.17 -16.86 12.43
C ARG A 267 -2.07 -17.45 11.58
N ASP A 268 -1.21 -18.26 12.17
CA ASP A 268 -0.21 -18.99 11.40
C ASP A 268 -0.90 -19.88 10.36
N LEU A 269 -0.38 -19.90 9.14
CA LEU A 269 -0.91 -20.76 8.08
C LEU A 269 -0.78 -22.23 8.44
N ASN A 270 -1.75 -23.03 8.02
CA ASN A 270 -1.64 -24.47 8.14
C ASN A 270 -0.72 -25.01 7.05
N LEU A 271 0.57 -25.16 7.38
CA LEU A 271 1.60 -25.62 6.44
C LEU A 271 1.25 -26.95 5.75
N THR A 272 0.53 -27.85 6.43
CA THR A 272 0.08 -29.11 5.82
C THR A 272 -0.91 -28.88 4.69
N ARG A 273 -1.85 -27.92 4.83
CA ARG A 273 -2.77 -27.53 3.75
C ARG A 273 -2.04 -26.79 2.63
N GLN A 274 -1.10 -25.93 2.99
CA GLN A 274 -0.31 -25.17 2.02
C GLN A 274 0.54 -26.08 1.12
N GLN A 275 0.93 -27.27 1.60
CA GLN A 275 1.65 -28.28 0.80
C GLN A 275 0.80 -28.96 -0.28
N THR A 276 -0.53 -28.92 -0.17
CA THR A 276 -1.43 -29.57 -1.15
C THR A 276 -1.91 -28.62 -2.24
N LEU A 277 -1.55 -27.34 -2.16
CA LEU A 277 -1.96 -26.34 -3.13
C LEU A 277 -1.34 -26.58 -4.52
N PRO A 278 -2.02 -26.22 -5.61
CA PRO A 278 -1.35 -26.06 -6.89
C PRO A 278 -0.28 -24.95 -6.81
N PRO A 279 0.60 -24.81 -7.82
CA PRO A 279 1.55 -23.71 -7.86
C PRO A 279 0.84 -22.35 -7.75
N VAL A 280 1.35 -21.49 -6.86
CA VAL A 280 0.89 -20.10 -6.69
C VAL A 280 2.00 -19.15 -7.11
N MET A 281 1.68 -18.19 -7.98
CA MET A 281 2.65 -17.18 -8.40
C MET A 281 2.60 -15.99 -7.42
N LEU A 282 3.74 -15.67 -6.82
CA LEU A 282 3.95 -14.45 -6.05
C LEU A 282 4.68 -13.42 -6.92
N VAL A 283 4.18 -12.19 -6.94
CA VAL A 283 4.75 -11.09 -7.72
C VAL A 283 5.00 -9.89 -6.81
N ASN A 284 6.23 -9.37 -6.86
CA ASN A 284 6.59 -8.14 -6.18
C ASN A 284 7.47 -7.26 -7.08
N SER A 285 7.29 -5.95 -6.97
CA SER A 285 8.23 -4.99 -7.53
C SER A 285 9.36 -4.70 -6.54
N PHE A 286 10.54 -4.33 -7.06
CA PHE A 286 11.68 -3.95 -6.21
C PHE A 286 11.45 -2.64 -5.45
N TYR A 287 10.73 -1.70 -6.05
CA TYR A 287 10.36 -0.42 -5.44
C TYR A 287 8.84 -0.23 -5.44
N ASP A 288 8.14 -1.19 -4.82
CA ASP A 288 6.70 -1.08 -4.49
C ASP A 288 6.54 -0.22 -3.23
N GLU A 289 5.82 0.90 -3.33
CA GLU A 289 5.68 1.85 -2.24
C GLU A 289 4.66 1.42 -1.16
N ALA A 290 3.73 0.54 -1.52
CA ALA A 290 2.64 0.14 -0.64
C ALA A 290 2.81 -1.29 -0.08
N THR A 291 3.33 -2.23 -0.88
CA THR A 291 3.58 -3.62 -0.47
C THR A 291 5.03 -4.02 -0.74
N VAL A 292 5.88 -3.52 0.16
CA VAL A 292 7.34 -3.61 0.09
C VAL A 292 7.84 -5.05 -0.07
N LEU A 293 8.87 -5.23 -0.91
CA LEU A 293 9.45 -6.54 -1.25
C LEU A 293 9.72 -7.49 -0.05
N PRO A 294 10.24 -7.02 1.11
CA PRO A 294 10.46 -7.90 2.26
C PRO A 294 9.21 -8.68 2.70
N TRP A 295 8.01 -8.13 2.50
CA TRP A 295 6.76 -8.80 2.85
C TRP A 295 6.50 -10.00 1.94
N GLY A 296 6.67 -9.84 0.63
CA GLY A 296 6.59 -10.94 -0.33
C GLY A 296 7.59 -12.06 -0.05
N LEU A 297 8.83 -11.69 0.30
CA LEU A 297 9.85 -12.66 0.69
C LEU A 297 9.48 -13.42 1.97
N GLY A 298 8.97 -12.72 2.98
CA GLY A 298 8.49 -13.33 4.21
C GLY A 298 7.28 -14.24 3.97
N MET A 299 6.38 -13.86 3.07
CA MET A 299 5.19 -14.65 2.77
C MET A 299 5.52 -15.92 1.96
N ARG A 300 6.48 -15.84 1.03
CA ARG A 300 7.01 -17.00 0.27
C ARG A 300 7.45 -18.14 1.18
N ALA A 301 7.99 -17.84 2.36
CA ALA A 301 8.42 -18.85 3.33
C ALA A 301 7.26 -19.70 3.90
N ASN A 302 6.03 -19.18 3.87
CA ASN A 302 4.83 -19.87 4.37
C ASN A 302 4.04 -20.59 3.26
N MET A 303 4.50 -20.52 2.01
CA MET A 303 3.85 -21.14 0.86
C MET A 303 4.83 -22.06 0.09
N PRO A 304 4.91 -23.34 0.46
CA PRO A 304 5.91 -24.25 -0.08
C PRO A 304 5.73 -24.53 -1.57
N THR A 305 4.51 -24.45 -2.09
CA THR A 305 4.19 -24.68 -3.52
C THR A 305 4.31 -23.42 -4.37
N ALA A 306 4.50 -22.25 -3.74
CA ALA A 306 4.59 -20.99 -4.46
C ALA A 306 5.94 -20.83 -5.18
N PHE A 307 5.95 -20.01 -6.22
CA PHE A 307 7.15 -19.52 -6.88
C PHE A 307 7.03 -18.00 -7.05
N SER A 308 8.17 -17.31 -7.02
CA SER A 308 8.23 -15.86 -7.09
C SER A 308 8.73 -15.40 -8.45
N ILE A 309 8.14 -14.31 -8.96
CA ILE A 309 8.73 -13.49 -10.01
C ILE A 309 8.80 -12.05 -9.52
N TYR A 310 9.70 -11.27 -10.11
CA TYR A 310 9.97 -9.90 -9.68
C TYR A 310 9.95 -8.94 -10.85
N ARG A 311 9.54 -7.70 -10.57
CA ARG A 311 9.69 -6.58 -11.49
C ARG A 311 10.79 -5.65 -11.01
N ASN A 312 11.79 -5.40 -11.86
CA ASN A 312 12.86 -4.45 -11.62
C ASN A 312 12.39 -3.03 -11.95
N GLY A 313 11.65 -2.40 -11.04
CA GLY A 313 11.18 -1.04 -11.23
C GLY A 313 10.43 -0.50 -10.01
N SER A 314 9.88 0.71 -10.17
CA SER A 314 9.02 1.34 -9.18
C SER A 314 7.53 1.22 -9.52
N GLY A 315 6.69 1.50 -8.53
CA GLY A 315 5.24 1.45 -8.64
C GLY A 315 4.64 0.21 -8.00
N HIS A 316 3.35 0.27 -7.73
CA HIS A 316 2.61 -0.73 -7.01
C HIS A 316 2.00 -1.78 -7.92
N THR A 317 2.15 -3.05 -7.54
CA THR A 317 1.77 -4.20 -8.36
C THR A 317 2.51 -4.18 -9.71
N SER A 318 2.31 -5.20 -10.53
CA SER A 318 2.94 -5.32 -11.83
C SER A 318 1.93 -5.57 -12.94
N PHE A 319 0.81 -6.23 -12.64
CA PHE A 319 -0.23 -6.50 -13.62
C PHE A 319 -0.84 -5.22 -14.20
N SER A 320 -1.19 -4.26 -13.33
CA SER A 320 -1.80 -2.98 -13.71
C SER A 320 -0.87 -2.08 -14.52
N LEU A 321 0.45 -2.24 -14.31
CA LEU A 321 1.48 -1.45 -15.00
C LEU A 321 1.85 -2.02 -16.37
N GLN A 322 1.28 -3.17 -16.73
CA GLN A 322 1.48 -3.86 -18.01
C GLN A 322 2.94 -4.31 -18.18
N GLY A 323 3.40 -4.54 -19.42
CA GLY A 323 4.77 -5.00 -19.69
C GLY A 323 4.96 -6.51 -19.52
N ASP A 324 6.22 -6.93 -19.54
CA ASP A 324 6.63 -8.34 -19.53
C ASP A 324 6.15 -9.09 -18.27
N THR A 325 6.17 -8.43 -17.11
CA THR A 325 5.70 -9.03 -15.85
C THR A 325 4.20 -9.33 -15.94
N ALA A 326 3.39 -8.38 -16.42
CA ALA A 326 1.97 -8.59 -16.65
C ALA A 326 1.72 -9.70 -17.69
N GLY A 327 2.55 -9.77 -18.74
CA GLY A 327 2.51 -10.85 -19.73
C GLY A 327 2.75 -12.23 -19.11
N ALA A 328 3.72 -12.35 -18.19
CA ALA A 328 3.98 -13.59 -17.47
C ALA A 328 2.80 -13.99 -16.55
N ILE A 329 2.20 -13.02 -15.86
CA ILE A 329 0.98 -13.21 -15.06
C ILE A 329 -0.17 -13.73 -15.96
N THR A 330 -0.42 -13.07 -17.09
CA THR A 330 -1.46 -13.48 -18.05
C THR A 330 -1.19 -14.89 -18.58
N ALA A 331 0.04 -15.21 -18.95
CA ALA A 331 0.39 -16.54 -19.47
C ALA A 331 0.11 -17.63 -18.41
N PHE A 332 0.51 -17.40 -17.16
CA PHE A 332 0.24 -18.33 -16.07
C PHE A 332 -1.27 -18.51 -15.84
N LEU A 333 -2.05 -17.44 -15.73
CA LEU A 333 -3.50 -17.53 -15.55
C LEU A 333 -4.20 -18.21 -16.74
N ALA A 334 -3.83 -17.86 -17.97
CA ALA A 334 -4.50 -18.32 -19.19
C ALA A 334 -4.17 -19.77 -19.54
N ASN A 335 -2.91 -20.20 -19.42
CA ASN A 335 -2.49 -21.53 -19.87
C ASN A 335 -1.62 -22.32 -18.87
N GLY A 336 -1.28 -21.75 -17.70
CA GLY A 336 -0.51 -22.43 -16.67
C GLY A 336 1.01 -22.40 -16.92
N SER A 337 1.50 -21.52 -17.79
CA SER A 337 2.95 -21.34 -17.99
C SER A 337 3.62 -20.86 -16.71
N ILE A 338 4.58 -21.63 -16.19
CA ILE A 338 5.31 -21.32 -14.98
C ILE A 338 6.71 -20.81 -15.37
N PRO A 339 7.01 -19.50 -15.17
CA PRO A 339 8.38 -18.99 -15.27
C PRO A 339 9.30 -19.66 -14.25
N LYS A 340 10.61 -19.56 -14.48
CA LYS A 340 11.59 -20.01 -13.48
C LYS A 340 11.40 -19.20 -12.18
N ASP A 341 11.42 -19.88 -11.03
CA ASP A 341 11.38 -19.21 -9.72
C ASP A 341 12.54 -18.20 -9.61
N GLY A 342 12.22 -17.00 -9.13
CA GLY A 342 13.12 -15.86 -9.04
C GLY A 342 13.39 -15.12 -10.36
N THR A 343 12.58 -15.33 -11.40
CA THR A 343 12.72 -14.56 -12.66
C THR A 343 12.49 -13.08 -12.39
N ILE A 344 13.38 -12.23 -12.90
CA ILE A 344 13.30 -10.77 -12.81
C ILE A 344 13.00 -10.21 -14.20
N TYR A 345 11.86 -9.55 -14.34
CA TYR A 345 11.44 -8.81 -15.53
C TYR A 345 11.84 -7.34 -15.40
N GLN A 346 12.04 -6.65 -16.53
CA GLN A 346 12.45 -5.24 -16.54
C GLN A 346 11.25 -4.27 -16.65
N SER A 347 10.05 -4.78 -16.95
CA SER A 347 8.82 -4.00 -17.11
C SER A 347 7.62 -4.72 -16.56
#